data_AF-A0A0L0VHF8-F1
#
_entry.id   AF-A0A0L0VHF8-F1
#
_cell.length_a   1.000
_cell.length_b   1.000
_cell.length_c   1.000
_cell.angle_alpha   90.00
_cell.angle_beta   90.00
_cell.angle_gamma   90.00
#
_symmetry.space_group_name_H-M   'P 1'
#
loop_
_entity.id
_entity.type
_entity.pdbx_description
1 polymer ?
#
loop_
_entity_poly.entity_id
_entity_poly.type
_entity_poly.pdbx_seq_one_letter_code
_entity_poly.pdbx_strand_id
1 'polypeptide(L)'
;MEVLENSDPPSTVPLPAQLEEPLDNNSCLNSIPAHLRLEHQKILHIWRVMKSLHLNPKKFIMAFLSNNHVEVKTRRAMWGSPDGWTSTRELLDKIHKLVHNNGKEGKENWNNYILDEAKLCLASDGPSSHARREGRRVKVIER
;
A
#
# COMPACT_ATOMS: atom_id res chain seq x y z
N MET A 1 13.19 -68.63 -33.53
CA MET A 1 12.06 -68.56 -32.58
C MET A 1 12.68 -68.83 -31.21
N GLU A 2 12.41 -67.96 -30.24
CA GLU A 2 12.78 -68.05 -28.80
C GLU A 2 14.27 -67.77 -28.46
N VAL A 3 14.61 -66.62 -27.83
CA VAL A 3 14.54 -66.22 -26.39
C VAL A 3 15.44 -67.12 -25.49
N LEU A 4 16.25 -66.69 -24.51
CA LEU A 4 16.33 -65.53 -23.62
C LEU A 4 17.75 -65.48 -23.00
N GLU A 5 18.11 -64.26 -22.55
CA GLU A 5 18.97 -63.88 -21.42
C GLU A 5 19.95 -64.90 -20.80
N ASN A 6 21.23 -64.52 -20.77
CA ASN A 6 22.07 -64.79 -19.60
C ASN A 6 22.61 -63.45 -19.08
N SER A 7 22.23 -63.19 -17.83
CA SER A 7 22.42 -61.97 -17.07
C SER A 7 23.85 -61.84 -16.56
N ASP A 8 24.48 -60.69 -16.79
CA ASP A 8 25.55 -60.19 -15.92
C ASP A 8 24.93 -59.28 -14.85
N PRO A 9 25.34 -59.38 -13.57
CA PRO A 9 24.75 -58.62 -12.48
C PRO A 9 25.08 -57.11 -12.58
N PRO A 10 24.23 -56.22 -12.06
CA PRO A 10 24.46 -54.79 -12.13
C PRO A 10 25.64 -54.40 -11.24
N SER A 11 26.71 -53.90 -11.86
CA SER A 11 27.80 -53.22 -11.17
C SER A 11 27.22 -52.04 -10.39
N THR A 12 27.19 -52.17 -9.06
CA THR A 12 26.81 -51.10 -8.14
C THR A 12 27.85 -49.99 -8.24
N VAL A 13 27.55 -48.97 -9.03
CA VAL A 13 28.28 -47.70 -8.97
C VAL A 13 27.68 -46.90 -7.80
N PRO A 14 28.47 -46.50 -6.80
CA PRO A 14 27.95 -45.68 -5.71
C PRO A 14 27.53 -44.32 -6.26
N LEU A 15 26.30 -43.91 -5.93
CA LEU A 15 25.79 -42.58 -6.23
C LEU A 15 26.71 -41.55 -5.53
N PRO A 16 27.25 -40.53 -6.23
CA PRO A 16 28.04 -39.52 -5.55
C PRO A 16 27.15 -38.82 -4.53
N ALA A 17 27.64 -38.76 -3.29
CA ALA A 17 27.03 -37.99 -2.22
C ALA A 17 26.69 -36.60 -2.75
N GLN A 18 25.40 -36.31 -2.85
CA GLN A 18 24.91 -34.97 -3.07
C GLN A 18 25.39 -34.18 -1.85
N LEU A 19 26.47 -33.41 -2.02
CA LEU A 19 26.73 -32.29 -1.14
C LEU A 19 25.50 -31.39 -1.31
N GLU A 20 24.59 -31.45 -0.35
CA GLU A 20 23.53 -30.46 -0.22
C GLU A 20 24.22 -29.11 -0.03
N GLU A 21 24.44 -28.41 -1.14
CA GLU A 21 24.74 -26.99 -1.15
C GLU A 21 23.67 -26.32 -0.28
N PRO A 22 24.03 -25.58 0.79
CA PRO A 22 23.05 -24.93 1.62
C PRO A 22 22.21 -24.02 0.73
N LEU A 23 20.90 -24.22 0.74
CA LEU A 23 19.97 -23.25 0.15
C LEU A 23 20.23 -21.91 0.83
N ASP A 24 21.02 -21.08 0.16
CA ASP A 24 21.30 -19.73 0.58
C ASP A 24 19.99 -18.95 0.44
N ASN A 25 19.20 -18.97 1.51
CA ASN A 25 17.90 -18.32 1.65
C ASN A 25 17.98 -16.79 1.53
N ASN A 26 19.14 -16.23 1.17
CA ASN A 26 19.39 -14.80 0.92
C ASN A 26 19.71 -14.45 -0.54
N SER A 27 19.67 -15.41 -1.48
CA SER A 27 20.03 -15.17 -2.88
C SER A 27 19.01 -14.33 -3.68
N CYS A 28 17.78 -14.15 -3.20
CA CYS A 28 16.75 -13.37 -3.90
C CYS A 28 16.87 -11.84 -3.76
N LEU A 29 17.77 -11.34 -2.90
CA LEU A 29 17.97 -9.90 -2.68
C LEU A 29 19.18 -9.31 -3.43
N ASN A 30 20.01 -10.14 -4.05
CA ASN A 30 21.34 -9.73 -4.51
C ASN A 30 21.46 -9.68 -6.03
N SER A 31 20.75 -8.72 -6.63
CA SER A 31 21.26 -7.82 -7.68
C SER A 31 20.06 -7.13 -8.31
N ILE A 32 19.73 -5.92 -7.83
CA ILE A 32 18.89 -5.03 -8.63
C ILE A 32 19.52 -4.98 -10.03
N PRO A 33 18.78 -5.35 -11.09
CA PRO A 33 19.33 -5.38 -12.44
C PRO A 33 20.08 -4.08 -12.74
N ALA A 34 21.21 -4.15 -13.44
CA ALA A 34 22.05 -2.97 -13.67
C ALA A 34 21.27 -1.77 -14.26
N HIS A 35 20.22 -2.06 -15.05
CA HIS A 35 19.33 -1.08 -15.64
C HIS A 35 18.25 -0.51 -14.71
N LEU A 36 18.22 -0.88 -13.43
CA LEU A 36 17.28 -0.44 -12.39
C LEU A 36 17.98 0.12 -11.14
N ARG A 37 19.28 0.42 -11.21
CA ARG A 37 20.02 0.96 -10.06
C ARG A 37 19.61 2.38 -9.70
N LEU A 38 19.28 3.20 -10.71
CA LEU A 38 18.88 4.59 -10.51
C LEU A 38 17.37 4.70 -10.23
N GLU A 39 16.97 5.67 -9.41
CA GLU A 39 15.57 5.85 -9.01
C GLU A 39 14.64 6.06 -10.22
N HIS A 40 15.01 6.94 -11.14
CA HIS A 40 14.22 7.19 -12.34
C HIS A 40 14.05 5.92 -13.22
N GLN A 41 15.02 5.01 -13.22
CA GLN A 41 14.91 3.76 -13.96
C GLN A 41 13.84 2.84 -13.35
N LYS A 42 13.80 2.75 -12.02
CA LYS A 42 12.76 2.01 -11.28
C LYS A 42 11.37 2.60 -11.55
N ILE A 43 11.24 3.92 -11.47
CA ILE A 43 9.98 4.63 -11.74
C ILE A 43 9.51 4.36 -13.17
N LEU A 44 10.38 4.51 -14.18
CA LEU A 44 10.04 4.26 -15.57
C LEU A 44 9.72 2.79 -15.85
N HIS A 45 10.37 1.85 -15.17
CA HIS A 45 10.06 0.44 -15.28
C HIS A 45 8.64 0.15 -14.73
N ILE A 46 8.34 0.60 -13.51
CA ILE A 46 7.01 0.46 -12.91
C ILE A 46 5.93 1.13 -13.78
N TRP A 47 6.23 2.31 -14.33
CA TRP A 47 5.33 3.01 -15.25
C TRP A 47 5.00 2.16 -16.49
N ARG A 48 5.99 1.51 -17.10
CA ARG A 48 5.78 0.62 -18.26
C ARG A 48 4.93 -0.59 -17.90
N VAL A 49 5.15 -1.19 -16.72
CA VAL A 49 4.32 -2.31 -16.21
C VAL A 49 2.88 -1.86 -15.97
N MET A 50 2.66 -0.69 -15.33
CA MET A 50 1.31 -0.14 -15.17
C MET A 50 0.63 0.08 -16.53
N LYS A 51 1.36 0.65 -17.48
CA LYS A 51 0.84 0.93 -18.83
C LYS A 51 0.44 -0.35 -19.56
N SER A 52 1.21 -1.44 -19.46
CA SER A 52 0.84 -2.73 -20.07
C SER A 52 -0.40 -3.38 -19.44
N LEU A 53 -0.74 -3.00 -18.21
CA LEU A 53 -1.95 -3.41 -17.50
C LEU A 53 -3.12 -2.42 -17.68
N HIS A 54 -3.00 -1.45 -18.60
CA HIS A 54 -3.98 -0.37 -18.82
C HIS A 54 -4.23 0.52 -17.58
N LEU A 55 -3.26 0.60 -16.67
CA LEU A 55 -3.26 1.47 -15.51
C LEU A 55 -2.46 2.74 -15.75
N ASN A 56 -2.75 3.76 -14.95
CA ASN A 56 -1.89 4.92 -14.78
C ASN A 56 -1.64 5.16 -13.28
N PRO A 57 -0.74 6.08 -12.84
CA PRO A 57 -0.37 6.14 -11.43
C PRO A 57 -1.57 6.53 -10.55
N LYS A 58 -2.42 7.44 -11.04
CA LYS A 58 -3.67 7.82 -10.36
C LYS A 58 -4.63 6.63 -10.25
N LYS A 59 -4.88 5.91 -11.35
CA LYS A 59 -5.74 4.71 -11.36
C LYS A 59 -5.22 3.61 -10.42
N PHE A 60 -3.91 3.38 -10.43
CA PHE A 60 -3.27 2.41 -9.54
C PHE A 60 -3.44 2.80 -8.07
N ILE A 61 -3.10 4.04 -7.70
CA ILE A 61 -3.23 4.52 -6.31
C ILE A 61 -4.70 4.42 -5.85
N MET A 62 -5.65 4.87 -6.66
CA MET A 62 -7.08 4.75 -6.33
C MET A 62 -7.51 3.29 -6.13
N ALA A 63 -7.13 2.39 -7.03
CA ALA A 63 -7.44 0.96 -6.91
C ALA A 63 -6.76 0.35 -5.67
N PHE A 64 -5.49 0.67 -5.42
CA PHE A 64 -4.73 0.17 -4.27
C PHE A 64 -5.36 0.59 -2.94
N LEU A 65 -5.82 1.84 -2.84
CA LEU A 65 -6.43 2.39 -1.61
C LEU A 65 -7.86 1.89 -1.35
N SER A 66 -8.59 1.49 -2.38
CA SER A 66 -10.02 1.11 -2.26
C SER A 66 -10.30 -0.40 -2.39
N ASN A 67 -9.37 -1.20 -2.90
CA ASN A 67 -9.63 -2.62 -3.19
C ASN A 67 -9.77 -3.47 -1.91
N ASN A 68 -10.85 -4.24 -1.79
CA ASN A 68 -11.16 -5.01 -0.58
C ASN A 68 -10.45 -6.37 -0.47
N HIS A 69 -9.68 -6.78 -1.47
CA HIS A 69 -8.91 -8.02 -1.44
C HIS A 69 -7.95 -8.01 -0.24
N VAL A 70 -7.94 -9.11 0.54
CA VAL A 70 -7.22 -9.21 1.82
C VAL A 70 -5.75 -8.81 1.70
N GLU A 71 -5.08 -9.28 0.66
CA GLU A 71 -3.68 -8.98 0.39
C GLU A 71 -3.41 -7.49 0.12
N VAL A 72 -4.33 -6.80 -0.54
CA VAL A 72 -4.18 -5.37 -0.83
C VAL A 72 -4.49 -4.57 0.43
N LYS A 73 -5.49 -5.00 1.21
CA LYS A 73 -5.85 -4.41 2.49
C LYS A 73 -4.68 -4.45 3.49
N THR A 74 -4.02 -5.60 3.61
CA THR A 74 -2.83 -5.75 4.46
C THR A 74 -1.72 -4.78 4.05
N ARG A 75 -1.46 -4.61 2.75
CA ARG A 75 -0.40 -3.72 2.24
C ARG A 75 -0.70 -2.23 2.43
N ARG A 76 -1.98 -1.82 2.51
CA ARG A 76 -2.35 -0.42 2.81
C ARG A 76 -2.65 -0.16 4.30
N ALA A 77 -2.64 -1.17 5.15
CA ALA A 77 -2.99 -1.02 6.57
C ALA A 77 -2.12 0.02 7.29
N MET A 78 -0.85 0.16 6.87
CA MET A 78 0.08 1.13 7.44
C MET A 78 -0.24 2.59 7.09
N TRP A 79 -1.06 2.86 6.07
CA TRP A 79 -1.31 4.25 5.65
C TRP A 79 -2.04 5.09 6.71
N GLY A 80 -2.85 4.44 7.54
CA GLY A 80 -3.57 5.08 8.64
C GLY A 80 -3.08 4.67 10.03
N SER A 81 -2.00 3.87 10.12
CA SER A 81 -1.48 3.46 11.41
C SER A 81 -0.64 4.58 12.04
N PRO A 82 -0.51 4.64 13.37
CA PRO A 82 0.34 5.63 14.04
C PRO A 82 1.77 5.65 13.48
N ASP A 83 2.34 4.48 13.22
CA ASP A 83 3.72 4.35 12.73
C ASP A 83 3.88 4.72 11.25
N GLY A 84 2.83 4.52 10.43
CA GLY A 84 2.90 4.82 9.00
C GLY A 84 2.40 6.22 8.62
N TRP A 85 1.64 6.88 9.51
CA TRP A 85 1.05 8.21 9.28
C TRP A 85 2.07 9.24 8.83
N THR A 86 3.27 9.26 9.42
CA THR A 86 4.34 10.21 9.05
C THR A 86 4.67 10.12 7.56
N SER A 87 4.89 8.89 7.05
CA SER A 87 5.19 8.67 5.63
C SER A 87 4.00 8.96 4.71
N THR A 88 2.78 8.69 5.17
CA THR A 88 1.56 9.04 4.43
C THR A 88 1.39 10.55 4.32
N ARG A 89 1.68 11.30 5.40
CA ARG A 89 1.65 12.76 5.38
C ARG A 89 2.70 13.33 4.41
N GLU A 90 3.91 12.78 4.40
CA GLU A 90 4.94 13.18 3.43
C GLU A 90 4.47 12.99 1.99
N LEU A 91 3.80 11.88 1.69
CA LEU A 91 3.22 11.64 0.36
C LEU A 91 2.13 12.67 0.03
N LEU A 92 1.23 12.97 0.97
CA LEU A 92 0.20 14.00 0.79
C LEU A 92 0.83 15.38 0.54
N ASP A 93 1.90 15.74 1.25
CA ASP A 93 2.62 16.99 1.06
C ASP A 93 3.28 17.08 -0.32
N LYS A 94 3.80 15.96 -0.86
CA LYS A 94 4.34 15.92 -2.23
C LYS A 94 3.24 16.08 -3.27
N ILE A 95 2.08 15.44 -3.07
CA ILE A 95 0.90 15.61 -3.93
C ILE A 95 0.42 17.06 -3.88
N HIS A 96 0.29 17.64 -2.69
CA HIS A 96 -0.05 19.04 -2.49
C HIS A 96 0.86 19.96 -3.29
N LYS A 97 2.18 19.84 -3.10
CA LYS A 97 3.16 20.69 -3.80
C LYS A 97 3.02 20.58 -5.32
N LEU A 98 2.80 19.37 -5.85
CA LEU A 98 2.60 19.16 -7.28
C LEU A 98 1.33 19.86 -7.79
N VAL A 99 0.23 19.78 -7.05
CA VAL A 99 -1.04 20.44 -7.40
C VAL A 99 -0.94 21.96 -7.24
N HIS A 100 -0.41 22.44 -6.12
CA HIS A 100 -0.29 23.86 -5.78
C HIS A 100 0.62 24.62 -6.76
N ASN A 101 1.67 23.97 -7.26
CA ASN A 101 2.57 24.58 -8.24
C ASN A 101 1.98 24.63 -9.66
N ASN A 102 0.82 24.01 -9.89
CA ASN A 102 0.13 24.00 -11.19
C ASN A 102 -0.77 25.24 -11.38
N GLY A 103 -0.24 26.43 -11.09
CA GLY A 103 -0.93 27.69 -11.32
C GLY A 103 -2.12 27.97 -10.38
N LYS A 104 -2.92 28.97 -10.72
CA LYS A 104 -4.05 29.45 -9.90
C LYS A 104 -5.10 28.36 -9.65
N GLU A 105 -5.49 27.64 -10.70
CA GLU A 105 -6.49 26.58 -10.63
C GLU A 105 -6.07 25.44 -9.69
N GLY A 106 -4.81 25.02 -9.74
CA GLY A 106 -4.27 24.01 -8.82
C GLY A 106 -4.38 24.43 -7.35
N LYS A 107 -4.07 25.68 -7.04
CA LYS A 107 -4.21 26.24 -5.69
C LYS A 107 -5.66 26.27 -5.22
N GLU A 108 -6.57 26.74 -6.08
CA GLU A 108 -8.00 26.79 -5.77
C GLU A 108 -8.57 25.39 -5.52
N ASN A 109 -8.24 24.42 -6.37
CA ASN A 109 -8.66 23.03 -6.20
C ASN A 109 -8.18 22.43 -4.86
N TRP A 110 -6.92 22.65 -4.49
CA TRP A 110 -6.40 22.16 -3.22
C TRP A 110 -7.07 22.83 -2.01
N ASN A 111 -7.23 24.16 -2.05
CA ASN A 111 -7.85 24.90 -0.96
C ASN A 111 -9.31 24.50 -0.76
N ASN A 112 -10.07 24.30 -1.85
CA ASN A 112 -11.45 23.83 -1.78
C ASN A 112 -11.53 22.42 -1.18
N TYR A 113 -10.63 21.51 -1.59
CA TYR A 113 -10.53 20.17 -1.01
C TYR A 113 -10.30 20.22 0.52
N ILE A 114 -9.31 20.99 0.98
CA ILE A 114 -9.03 21.12 2.42
C ILE A 114 -10.22 21.73 3.18
N LEU A 115 -10.89 22.73 2.59
CA LEU A 115 -12.06 23.34 3.19
C LEU A 115 -13.21 22.31 3.34
N ASP A 116 -13.43 21.47 2.35
CA ASP A 116 -14.47 20.44 2.40
C ASP A 116 -14.14 19.34 3.44
N GLU A 117 -12.89 18.89 3.53
CA GLU A 117 -12.44 17.98 4.58
C GLU A 117 -12.60 18.60 5.99
N ALA A 118 -12.27 19.89 6.16
CA ALA A 118 -12.42 20.58 7.43
C ALA A 118 -13.89 20.67 7.89
N LYS A 119 -14.83 20.89 6.95
CA LYS A 119 -16.27 20.86 7.26
C LYS A 119 -16.72 19.48 7.73
N LEU A 120 -16.18 18.40 7.14
CA LEU A 120 -16.51 17.02 7.56
C LEU A 120 -16.06 16.75 9.00
N CYS A 121 -14.85 17.18 9.39
CA CYS A 121 -14.37 17.05 10.77
C CYS A 121 -15.26 17.83 11.77
N LEU A 122 -15.65 19.06 11.44
CA LEU A 122 -16.54 19.85 12.30
C LEU A 122 -17.94 19.24 12.43
N ALA A 123 -18.43 18.57 11.38
CA ALA A 123 -19.70 17.89 11.40
C ALA A 123 -19.66 16.60 12.24
N SER A 124 -18.54 15.86 12.23
CA SER A 124 -18.37 14.69 13.10
C SER A 124 -18.26 15.05 14.58
N ASP A 125 -17.75 16.24 14.89
CA ASP A 125 -17.55 16.74 16.25
C ASP A 125 -18.77 17.52 16.80
N GLY A 126 -19.97 17.23 16.29
CA GLY A 126 -21.23 17.90 16.70
C GLY A 126 -21.41 17.97 18.22
N PRO A 127 -22.22 18.93 18.72
CA PRO A 127 -22.23 19.29 20.14
C PRO A 127 -22.55 18.05 20.99
N SER A 128 -21.56 17.61 21.78
CA SER A 128 -21.73 16.58 22.80
C SER A 128 -23.02 16.88 23.56
N SER A 129 -24.00 15.99 23.46
CA SER A 129 -25.37 16.15 23.99
C SER A 129 -25.47 16.26 25.51
N HIS A 130 -24.35 16.46 26.22
CA HIS A 130 -24.27 16.55 27.67
C HIS A 130 -24.45 17.96 28.25
N ALA A 131 -24.58 19.02 27.44
CA ALA A 131 -24.70 20.39 27.94
C ALA A 131 -26.15 20.96 28.00
N ARG A 132 -27.21 20.13 27.91
CA ARG A 132 -28.61 20.62 27.84
C ARG A 132 -29.54 20.20 28.99
N ARG A 133 -29.01 19.84 30.15
CA ARG A 133 -29.81 19.61 31.37
C ARG A 133 -29.16 20.26 32.60
N GLU A 134 -29.11 21.57 32.64
CA GLU A 134 -29.13 22.29 33.91
C GLU A 134 -29.91 23.59 33.69
N GLY A 135 -31.06 23.73 34.35
CA GLY A 135 -31.97 24.85 34.12
C GLY A 135 -33.45 24.53 34.01
N ARG A 136 -33.96 23.50 34.68
CA ARG A 136 -35.37 23.51 35.12
C ARG A 136 -35.41 23.90 36.59
N ARG A 137 -35.19 25.19 36.85
CA ARG A 137 -35.41 25.76 38.18
C ARG A 137 -36.91 25.73 38.47
N VAL A 138 -37.24 25.10 39.58
CA VAL A 138 -38.58 24.79 40.10
C VAL A 138 -39.43 26.07 40.19
N LYS A 139 -40.65 26.06 39.65
CA LYS A 139 -41.66 27.07 40.02
C LYS A 139 -42.08 26.77 41.45
N VAL A 140 -41.66 27.62 42.38
CA VAL A 140 -42.24 27.69 43.72
C VAL A 140 -43.68 28.18 43.57
N ILE A 141 -44.60 27.36 44.08
CA ILE A 141 -46.02 27.70 44.26
C ILE A 141 -46.09 28.45 45.58
N GLU A 142 -46.55 29.70 45.58
CA GLU A 142 -47.08 30.34 46.78
C GLU A 142 -48.57 30.59 46.59
N ARG A 143 -49.31 30.26 47.65
CA ARG A 143 -50.77 30.24 47.78
C ARG A 143 -51.29 31.59 48.26
#